data_AF-A0A2V9XNC8-F1
#
_entry.id   AF-A0A2V9XNC8-F1
#
_cell.length_a   1.000
_cell.length_b   1.000
_cell.length_c   1.000
_cell.angle_alpha   90.00
_cell.angle_beta   90.00
_cell.angle_gamma   90.00
#
_symmetry.space_group_name_H-M   'P 1'
#
loop_
_entity.id
_entity.type
_entity.pdbx_description
1 polymer ?
#
loop_
_entity_poly.entity_id
_entity_poly.type
_entity_poly.pdbx_seq_one_letter_code
_entity_poly.pdbx_strand_id
1 'polypeptide(L)'
;MENGMDKKLWKRMIVWLRLLSLFGIALLTQDHSAVSQESERLYRERCARCHETGIPRAPNRAAMSHLSMENFQRTVTGGSMKTQAEGLSAKEIEALGQFLAVQPTGQPPAKPAAENVCPSTQCPVRNS
;
A
#
# COMPACT_ATOMS: atom_id res chain seq x y z
N MET A 1 13.38 9.46 -59.11
CA MET A 1 14.77 9.04 -58.89
C MET A 1 15.23 9.62 -57.56
N GLU A 2 15.60 8.73 -56.65
CA GLU A 2 15.85 8.98 -55.23
C GLU A 2 16.85 10.12 -54.98
N ASN A 3 16.46 11.01 -54.07
CA ASN A 3 17.33 12.01 -53.47
C ASN A 3 18.46 11.26 -52.74
N GLY A 4 19.65 11.29 -53.32
CA GLY A 4 20.87 10.67 -52.80
C GLY A 4 21.34 11.35 -51.53
N MET A 5 20.67 11.04 -50.43
CA MET A 5 21.10 11.46 -49.11
C MET A 5 22.44 10.76 -48.81
N ASP A 6 23.48 11.57 -48.62
CA ASP A 6 24.84 11.10 -48.40
C ASP A 6 24.85 10.02 -47.30
N LYS A 7 25.46 8.88 -47.60
CA LYS A 7 25.43 7.68 -46.76
C LYS A 7 26.05 7.93 -45.36
N LYS A 8 26.92 8.94 -45.22
CA LYS A 8 27.42 9.42 -43.92
C LYS A 8 26.37 10.27 -43.20
N LEU A 9 25.64 11.14 -43.91
CA LEU A 9 24.54 11.90 -43.32
C LEU A 9 23.41 10.99 -42.85
N TRP A 10 23.09 9.92 -43.59
CA TRP A 10 22.09 8.93 -43.18
C TRP A 10 22.53 8.11 -41.96
N LYS A 11 23.80 7.66 -41.92
CA LYS A 11 24.36 6.99 -40.74
C LYS A 11 24.37 7.89 -39.51
N ARG A 12 24.71 9.18 -39.68
CA ARG A 12 24.64 10.18 -38.60
C ARG A 12 23.19 10.34 -38.14
N MET A 13 22.25 10.54 -39.05
CA MET A 13 20.82 10.69 -38.72
C MET A 13 20.27 9.47 -37.95
N ILE A 14 20.64 8.24 -38.32
CA ILE A 14 20.26 7.02 -37.59
C ILE A 14 20.89 6.96 -36.18
N VAL A 15 22.17 7.32 -36.04
CA VAL A 15 22.85 7.34 -34.73
C VAL A 15 22.22 8.39 -33.80
N TRP A 16 21.92 9.58 -34.32
CA TRP A 16 21.24 10.64 -33.57
C TRP A 16 19.79 10.28 -33.24
N LEU A 17 19.05 9.61 -34.13
CA LEU A 17 17.70 9.08 -33.84
C LEU A 17 17.73 8.02 -32.73
N ARG A 18 18.72 7.12 -32.73
CA ARG A 18 18.88 6.11 -31.67
C ARG A 18 19.28 6.71 -30.33
N LEU A 19 20.11 7.76 -30.33
CA LEU A 19 20.47 8.49 -29.11
C LEU A 19 19.28 9.29 -28.54
N LEU A 20 18.47 9.94 -29.39
CA LEU A 20 17.24 10.62 -28.95
C LEU A 20 16.18 9.62 -28.44
N SER A 21 16.04 8.46 -29.09
CA SER A 21 15.08 7.41 -28.72
C SER A 21 15.39 6.74 -27.37
N LEU A 22 16.66 6.71 -26.93
CA LEU A 22 17.05 6.15 -25.63
C LEU A 22 16.92 7.17 -24.48
N PHE A 23 16.91 8.48 -24.76
CA PHE A 23 16.77 9.52 -23.74
C PHE A 23 15.30 9.76 -23.31
N GLY A 24 14.34 9.45 -24.17
CA GLY A 24 12.91 9.71 -23.92
C GLY A 24 12.21 8.75 -22.94
N ILE A 25 12.81 7.60 -22.61
CA ILE A 25 12.13 6.53 -21.83
C ILE A 25 12.35 6.67 -20.31
N ALA A 26 13.32 7.48 -19.86
CA ALA A 26 13.68 7.58 -18.44
C ALA A 26 12.71 8.41 -17.56
N LEU A 27 11.64 9.01 -18.12
CA LEU A 27 10.77 9.94 -17.39
C LEU A 27 9.52 9.31 -16.73
N LEU A 28 9.28 8.00 -16.84
CA LEU A 28 8.04 7.38 -16.32
C LEU A 28 8.18 6.56 -15.03
N THR A 29 9.30 6.62 -14.31
CA THR A 29 9.38 6.00 -12.98
C THR A 29 8.68 6.88 -11.95
N GLN A 30 7.36 6.72 -11.79
CA GLN A 30 6.60 7.30 -10.69
C GLN A 30 7.15 6.78 -9.34
N ASP A 31 7.49 7.72 -8.47
CA ASP A 31 8.10 7.50 -7.16
C ASP A 31 7.06 6.94 -6.16
N HIS A 32 6.80 5.63 -6.26
CA HIS A 32 6.00 4.90 -5.26
C HIS A 32 6.68 4.87 -3.87
N SER A 33 7.95 5.25 -3.77
CA SER A 33 8.74 5.17 -2.55
C SER A 33 8.33 6.25 -1.54
N ALA A 34 8.03 7.46 -2.01
CA ALA A 34 7.68 8.58 -1.13
C ALA A 34 6.39 8.32 -0.32
N VAL A 35 5.36 7.78 -0.95
CA VAL A 35 4.08 7.44 -0.28
C VAL A 35 4.27 6.30 0.71
N SER A 36 5.06 5.28 0.34
CA SER A 36 5.38 4.15 1.22
C SER A 36 6.15 4.61 2.46
N GLN A 37 7.18 5.44 2.29
CA GLN A 37 8.00 5.97 3.38
C GLN A 37 7.18 6.82 4.37
N GLU A 38 6.30 7.67 3.86
CA GLU A 38 5.44 8.49 4.73
C GLU A 38 4.42 7.62 5.48
N SER A 39 3.84 6.61 4.82
CA SER A 39 2.91 5.67 5.47
C SER A 39 3.60 4.84 6.56
N GLU A 40 4.84 4.40 6.30
CA GLU A 40 5.66 3.69 7.28
C GLU A 40 5.99 4.56 8.49
N ARG A 41 6.35 5.83 8.25
CA ARG A 41 6.57 6.81 9.31
C ARG A 41 5.31 7.01 10.14
N LEU A 42 4.17 7.26 9.50
CA LEU A 42 2.89 7.46 10.17
C LEU A 42 2.49 6.22 11.00
N TYR A 43 2.69 5.02 10.45
CA TYR A 43 2.45 3.77 11.16
C TYR A 43 3.30 3.67 12.44
N ARG A 44 4.60 3.99 12.36
CA ARG A 44 5.49 4.00 13.53
C ARG A 44 5.04 5.00 14.60
N GLU A 45 4.68 6.20 14.17
CA GLU A 45 4.29 7.30 15.08
C GLU A 45 2.96 7.03 15.80
N ARG A 46 2.01 6.35 15.13
CA ARG A 46 0.62 6.27 15.61
C ARG A 46 0.17 4.86 16.01
N CYS A 47 0.63 3.85 15.28
CA CYS A 47 0.07 2.49 15.34
C CYS A 47 1.00 1.51 16.06
N ALA A 48 2.31 1.59 15.81
CA ALA A 48 3.28 0.58 16.26
C ALA A 48 3.31 0.38 17.79
N ARG A 49 3.06 1.46 18.56
CA ARG A 49 3.03 1.43 20.04
C ARG A 49 2.10 0.35 20.64
N CYS A 50 1.05 -0.03 19.91
CA CYS A 50 0.13 -1.09 20.32
C CYS A 50 0.28 -2.34 19.45
N HIS A 51 0.49 -2.18 18.14
CA HIS A 51 0.46 -3.30 17.19
C HIS A 51 1.79 -4.07 17.07
N GLU A 52 2.88 -3.59 17.67
CA GLU A 52 4.18 -4.28 17.68
C GLU A 52 4.64 -4.73 19.07
N THR A 53 3.86 -4.45 20.11
CA THR A 53 4.21 -4.80 21.50
C THR A 53 3.67 -6.16 21.94
N GLY A 54 2.85 -6.82 21.11
CA GLY A 54 2.32 -8.16 21.38
C GLY A 54 1.17 -8.19 22.39
N ILE A 55 0.50 -7.05 22.65
CA ILE A 55 -0.65 -7.03 23.57
C ILE A 55 -1.85 -7.79 22.97
N PRO A 56 -2.62 -8.55 23.77
CA PRO A 56 -3.70 -9.41 23.25
C PRO A 56 -4.81 -8.66 22.48
N ARG A 57 -5.02 -7.38 22.79
CA ARG A 57 -6.09 -6.56 22.20
C ARG A 57 -5.70 -5.88 20.88
N ALA A 58 -4.44 -5.95 20.46
CA ALA A 58 -3.97 -5.34 19.23
C ALA A 58 -3.37 -6.41 18.31
N PRO A 59 -4.02 -6.75 17.18
CA PRO A 59 -3.46 -7.71 16.24
C PRO A 59 -2.14 -7.18 15.69
N ASN A 60 -1.14 -8.04 15.56
CA ASN A 60 0.15 -7.63 15.00
C ASN A 60 0.06 -7.28 13.51
N ARG A 61 1.14 -6.72 12.95
CA ARG A 61 1.18 -6.31 11.54
C ARG A 61 0.89 -7.45 10.55
N ALA A 62 1.37 -8.66 10.84
CA ALA A 62 1.09 -9.85 10.02
C ALA A 62 -0.40 -10.25 10.05
N ALA A 63 -1.07 -10.14 11.20
CA ALA A 63 -2.50 -10.37 11.28
C ALA A 63 -3.29 -9.28 10.53
N MET A 64 -2.85 -8.02 10.61
CA MET A 64 -3.49 -6.91 9.91
C MET A 64 -3.33 -6.95 8.38
N SER A 65 -2.24 -7.54 7.85
CA SER A 65 -2.06 -7.65 6.39
C SER A 65 -3.08 -8.54 5.70
N HIS A 66 -3.86 -9.33 6.47
CA HIS A 66 -4.97 -10.14 5.95
C HIS A 66 -6.31 -9.38 5.91
N LEU A 67 -6.38 -8.16 6.44
CA LEU A 67 -7.61 -7.36 6.39
C LEU A 67 -7.83 -6.81 4.98
N SER A 68 -9.09 -6.84 4.52
CA SER A 68 -9.47 -6.06 3.33
C SER A 68 -9.36 -4.57 3.62
N MET A 69 -9.10 -3.76 2.58
CA MET A 69 -9.09 -2.30 2.69
C MET A 69 -10.39 -1.76 3.31
N GLU A 70 -11.54 -2.32 2.91
CA GLU A 70 -12.85 -1.95 3.45
C GLU A 70 -12.96 -2.24 4.96
N ASN A 71 -12.51 -3.40 5.41
CA ASN A 71 -12.52 -3.76 6.83
C ASN A 71 -11.57 -2.90 7.65
N PHE A 72 -10.39 -2.58 7.11
CA PHE A 72 -9.45 -1.66 7.72
C PHE A 72 -10.10 -0.26 7.88
N GLN A 73 -10.62 0.31 6.79
CA GLN A 73 -11.28 1.62 6.79
C GLN A 73 -12.45 1.67 7.78
N ARG A 74 -13.33 0.66 7.79
CA ARG A 74 -14.45 0.58 8.73
C ARG A 74 -13.96 0.59 10.19
N THR A 75 -12.92 -0.19 10.49
CA THR A 75 -12.35 -0.31 11.84
C THR A 75 -11.80 1.02 12.35
N VAL A 76 -11.08 1.77 11.51
CA VAL A 76 -10.41 3.02 11.93
C VAL A 76 -11.29 4.26 11.79
N THR A 77 -12.34 4.26 10.99
CA THR A 77 -13.23 5.43 10.84
C THR A 77 -14.47 5.36 11.75
N GLY A 78 -15.01 4.17 11.97
CA GLY A 78 -16.26 3.97 12.72
C GLY A 78 -16.24 2.85 13.75
N GLY A 79 -15.17 2.06 13.80
CA GLY A 79 -15.06 0.88 14.65
C GLY A 79 -14.26 1.09 15.92
N SER A 80 -13.72 -0.01 16.43
CA SER A 80 -12.99 -0.08 17.71
C SER A 80 -11.71 0.77 17.75
N MET A 81 -11.16 1.15 16.59
CA MET A 81 -9.95 1.97 16.49
C MET A 81 -10.23 3.44 16.15
N LYS A 82 -11.50 3.87 16.09
CA LYS A 82 -11.87 5.24 15.73
C LYS A 82 -11.07 6.30 16.49
N THR A 83 -11.01 6.18 17.82
CA THR A 83 -10.27 7.13 18.66
C THR A 83 -8.76 7.11 18.40
N GLN A 84 -8.19 5.97 18.03
CA GLN A 84 -6.75 5.88 17.74
C GLN A 84 -6.39 6.51 16.39
N ALA A 85 -7.35 6.55 15.46
CA ALA A 85 -7.21 7.16 14.15
C ALA A 85 -7.72 8.61 14.10
N GLU A 86 -8.11 9.19 15.24
CA GLU A 86 -8.50 10.60 15.31
C GLU A 86 -7.36 11.50 14.78
N GLY A 87 -7.74 12.45 13.93
CA GLY A 87 -6.83 13.39 13.28
C GLY A 87 -6.20 12.87 11.98
N LEU A 88 -6.37 11.60 11.62
CA LEU A 88 -5.94 11.10 10.31
C LEU A 88 -6.92 11.51 9.21
N SER A 89 -6.38 11.98 8.09
CA SER A 89 -7.16 12.24 6.88
C SER A 89 -7.55 10.94 6.17
N ALA A 90 -8.56 11.02 5.30
CA ALA A 90 -8.96 9.87 4.48
C ALA A 90 -7.82 9.33 3.61
N LYS A 91 -6.95 10.22 3.10
CA LYS A 91 -5.79 9.86 2.28
C LYS A 91 -4.72 9.12 3.10
N GLU A 92 -4.47 9.56 4.33
CA GLU A 92 -3.54 8.88 5.23
C GLU A 92 -4.06 7.50 5.65
N ILE A 93 -5.36 7.38 5.90
CA ILE A 93 -6.02 6.10 6.18
C ILE A 93 -5.86 5.15 4.99
N GLU A 94 -6.14 5.62 3.78
CA GLU A 94 -5.98 4.81 2.57
C GLU A 94 -4.52 4.35 2.39
N ALA A 95 -3.56 5.29 2.53
CA ALA A 95 -2.14 5.00 2.38
C ALA A 95 -1.62 4.00 3.43
N LEU A 96 -2.08 4.11 4.69
CA LEU A 96 -1.80 3.13 5.74
C LEU A 96 -2.36 1.74 5.41
N GLY A 97 -3.58 1.66 4.88
CA GLY A 97 -4.17 0.41 4.44
C GLY A 97 -3.35 -0.27 3.34
N GLN A 98 -2.88 0.52 2.36
CA GLN A 98 -2.02 0.02 1.28
C GLN A 98 -0.66 -0.43 1.84
N PHE A 99 -0.07 0.34 2.75
CA PHE A 99 1.18 0.01 3.43
C PHE A 99 1.09 -1.28 4.27
N LEU A 100 -0.05 -1.57 4.87
CA LEU A 100 -0.30 -2.81 5.63
C LEU A 100 -0.58 -4.02 4.74
N ALA A 101 -1.16 -3.82 3.56
CA ALA A 101 -1.41 -4.88 2.59
C ALA A 101 -0.12 -5.46 1.99
N VAL A 102 0.95 -4.67 1.94
CA VAL A 102 2.28 -5.14 1.56
C VAL A 102 2.83 -6.01 2.70
N GLN A 103 2.82 -7.33 2.50
CA GLN A 103 3.41 -8.26 3.45
C GLN A 103 4.89 -7.90 3.66
N PRO A 104 5.35 -7.66 4.90
CA PRO A 104 6.78 -7.62 5.17
C PRO A 104 7.37 -8.98 4.77
N THR A 105 8.32 -8.96 3.84
CA THR A 105 9.06 -10.17 3.44
C THR A 105 9.73 -10.75 4.68
N GLY A 106 9.27 -11.92 5.14
CA GLY A 106 9.89 -12.63 6.27
C GLY A 106 8.95 -13.14 7.36
N GLN A 107 7.64 -12.88 7.31
CA GLN A 107 6.69 -13.49 8.24
C GLN A 107 5.93 -14.65 7.61
N PRO A 108 5.97 -15.87 8.20
CA PRO A 108 5.11 -16.96 7.78
C PRO A 108 3.64 -16.55 7.98
N PRO A 109 2.73 -16.99 7.11
CA PRO A 109 1.32 -16.60 7.19
C PRO A 109 0.76 -16.93 8.59
N ALA A 110 0.12 -15.94 9.21
CA ALA A 110 -0.57 -16.16 10.46
C ALA A 110 -1.71 -17.17 10.21
N LYS A 111 -1.85 -18.17 11.08
CA LYS A 111 -2.96 -19.12 11.00
C LYS A 111 -4.29 -18.34 11.04
N PRO A 112 -5.29 -18.69 10.22
CA PRO A 112 -6.59 -18.04 10.25
C PRO A 112 -7.15 -18.08 11.68
N ALA A 113 -7.63 -16.94 12.17
CA ALA A 113 -8.33 -16.86 13.45
C ALA A 113 -9.69 -17.55 13.33
N ALA A 114 -9.69 -18.88 13.41
CA ALA A 114 -10.91 -19.69 13.48
C ALA A 114 -11.55 -19.67 14.89
N GLU A 115 -10.90 -19.05 15.86
CA GLU A 115 -11.24 -19.23 17.28
C GLU A 115 -12.25 -18.21 17.83
N ASN A 116 -12.65 -17.21 17.04
CA ASN A 116 -13.57 -16.14 17.47
C ASN A 116 -14.78 -15.99 16.54
N VAL A 117 -15.22 -17.08 15.89
CA VAL A 117 -16.45 -17.05 15.11
C VAL A 117 -17.63 -17.05 16.09
N CYS A 118 -18.35 -15.93 16.19
CA CYS A 118 -19.62 -15.91 16.90
C CYS A 118 -20.53 -16.99 16.30
N PRO A 119 -21.12 -17.89 17.11
CA PRO A 119 -22.12 -18.83 16.62
C PRO A 119 -23.23 -18.03 15.93
N SER A 120 -23.55 -18.41 14.69
CA SER A 120 -24.59 -17.78 13.86
C SER A 120 -25.99 -17.78 14.51
N THR A 121 -26.15 -18.44 15.66
CA THR A 121 -27.38 -18.51 16.46
C THR A 121 -27.58 -17.33 17.42
N GLN A 122 -26.60 -16.42 17.60
CA GLN A 122 -26.73 -15.25 18.49
C GLN A 122 -26.37 -13.94 17.78
N CYS A 123 -27.14 -13.57 16.76
CA CYS A 123 -27.28 -12.16 16.40
C CYS A 123 -28.47 -11.58 17.20
N PRO A 124 -28.26 -10.80 18.27
CA PRO A 124 -29.35 -10.03 18.84
C PRO A 124 -29.76 -9.00 17.80
N VAL A 125 -30.92 -9.22 17.17
CA VAL A 125 -31.55 -8.24 16.28
C VAL A 125 -31.71 -6.97 17.09
N ARG A 126 -31.02 -5.90 16.69
CA ARG A 126 -31.18 -4.57 17.28
C ARG A 126 -32.59 -4.11 16.93
N ASN A 127 -33.52 -4.20 17.89
CA ASN A 127 -34.85 -3.62 17.72
C ASN A 127 -34.72 -2.09 17.67
N SER A 128 -35.42 -1.48 16.71
CA SER A 128 -35.51 -0.04 16.51
C SER A 128 -36.35 0.65 17.57
#